data_AF-A0A3A5JRT8-F1
#
_entry.id   AF-A0A3A5JRT8-F1
#
_cell.length_a   1.000
_cell.length_b   1.000
_cell.length_c   1.000
_cell.angle_alpha   90.00
_cell.angle_beta   90.00
_cell.angle_gamma   90.00
#
_symmetry.space_group_name_H-M   'P 1'
#
loop_
_entity.id
_entity.type
_entity.pdbx_description
1 polymer ?
#
loop_
_entity_poly.entity_id
_entity_poly.type
_entity_poly.pdbx_seq_one_letter_code
_entity_poly.pdbx_strand_id
1 'polypeptide(L)'
;MESSNIQLKIKIYIPNIEYWSNSENAVAAKEKDRSFWASLKKEFDDDNSWVGRVKSESDDNQKLELALKYIPLPQAFKESAIALRSLIKSKKKDSAPYIDELYFLYWLASIKSFSVPYSQLLGEP
;
A
#
# COMPACT_ATOMS: atom_id res chain seq x y z
N MET A 1 -26.21 4.83 -14.66
CA MET A 1 -25.38 5.39 -13.58
C MET A 1 -24.62 4.24 -12.94
N GLU A 2 -23.36 4.03 -13.31
CA GLU A 2 -22.52 3.05 -12.64
C GLU A 2 -22.37 3.45 -11.18
N SER A 3 -22.62 2.50 -10.28
CA SER A 3 -22.64 2.75 -8.84
C SER A 3 -21.29 3.36 -8.39
N SER A 4 -21.35 4.54 -7.78
CA SER A 4 -20.22 5.35 -7.31
C SER A 4 -19.51 4.73 -6.08
N ASN A 5 -19.65 3.42 -5.88
CA ASN A 5 -19.13 2.76 -4.69
C ASN A 5 -17.64 2.46 -4.88
N ILE A 6 -16.82 3.38 -4.38
CA ILE A 6 -15.36 3.29 -4.43
C ILE A 6 -14.84 1.97 -3.84
N GLN A 7 -15.54 1.39 -2.86
CA GLN A 7 -15.17 0.11 -2.24
C GLN A 7 -15.26 -1.06 -3.21
N LEU A 8 -16.22 -1.04 -4.14
CA LEU A 8 -16.31 -2.06 -5.19
C LEU A 8 -15.17 -1.94 -6.20
N LYS A 9 -14.73 -0.71 -6.49
CA LYS A 9 -13.68 -0.44 -7.48
C LYS A 9 -12.28 -0.73 -6.97
N ILE A 10 -12.04 -0.59 -5.67
CA ILE A 10 -10.76 -0.94 -5.05
C ILE A 10 -10.71 -2.42 -4.60
N LYS A 11 -11.77 -3.21 -4.79
CA LYS A 11 -11.90 -4.58 -4.28
C LYS A 11 -10.77 -5.51 -4.69
N ILE A 12 -10.16 -5.29 -5.86
CA ILE A 12 -8.99 -6.05 -6.32
C ILE A 12 -7.74 -5.82 -5.45
N TYR A 13 -7.65 -4.67 -4.76
CA TYR A 13 -6.54 -4.29 -3.89
C TYR A 13 -6.86 -4.48 -2.40
N ILE A 14 -8.14 -4.62 -2.06
CA ILE A 14 -8.66 -4.81 -0.70
C ILE A 14 -7.99 -5.97 0.06
N PRO A 15 -7.68 -7.15 -0.53
CA PRO A 15 -7.13 -8.27 0.24
C PRO A 15 -5.85 -7.92 1.04
N ASN A 16 -5.00 -7.04 0.50
CA ASN A 16 -3.78 -6.60 1.19
C ASN A 16 -4.07 -5.61 2.33
N ILE A 17 -5.19 -4.90 2.27
CA ILE A 17 -5.62 -3.92 3.27
C ILE A 17 -6.43 -4.63 4.37
N GLU A 18 -7.30 -5.54 3.97
CA GLU A 18 -8.12 -6.36 4.85
C GLU A 18 -7.32 -7.30 5.74
N TYR A 19 -6.07 -7.61 5.35
CA TYR A 19 -5.12 -8.33 6.20
C TYR A 19 -5.05 -7.76 7.62
N TRP A 20 -5.10 -6.42 7.74
CA TRP A 20 -5.03 -5.68 9.00
C TRP A 20 -6.37 -5.52 9.73
N SER A 21 -7.47 -5.41 9.00
CA SER A 21 -8.80 -5.22 9.60
C SER A 21 -9.48 -6.53 9.98
N ASN A 22 -9.16 -7.64 9.31
CA ASN A 22 -9.85 -8.92 9.49
C ASN A 22 -9.20 -9.73 10.60
N SER A 23 -9.52 -9.43 11.86
CA SER A 23 -9.17 -10.27 13.00
C SER A 23 -10.44 -10.67 13.75
N GLU A 24 -10.62 -11.97 14.00
CA GLU A 24 -11.83 -12.47 14.69
C GLU A 24 -11.95 -11.97 16.12
N ASN A 25 -10.81 -11.71 16.78
CA ASN A 25 -10.76 -11.22 18.15
C ASN A 25 -9.46 -10.44 18.43
N ALA A 26 -9.40 -9.80 19.60
CA ALA A 26 -8.26 -8.99 20.02
C ALA A 26 -6.94 -9.77 20.18
N VAL A 27 -7.01 -11.08 20.46
CA VAL A 27 -5.81 -11.94 20.58
C VAL A 27 -5.22 -12.18 19.19
N ALA A 28 -6.05 -12.53 18.21
CA ALA A 28 -5.65 -12.70 16.83
C ALA A 28 -5.05 -11.42 16.23
N ALA A 29 -5.65 -10.26 16.52
CA ALA A 29 -5.12 -8.97 16.09
C ALA A 29 -3.71 -8.70 16.65
N LYS A 30 -3.49 -8.95 17.95
CA LYS A 30 -2.18 -8.77 18.60
C LYS A 30 -1.13 -9.73 18.04
N GLU A 31 -1.50 -10.97 17.75
CA GLU A 31 -0.55 -11.95 17.21
C GLU A 31 -0.16 -11.60 15.77
N LYS A 32 -1.12 -11.16 14.95
CA LYS A 32 -0.84 -10.64 13.60
C LYS A 32 0.14 -9.47 13.65
N ASP A 33 -0.13 -8.46 14.47
CA ASP A 33 0.74 -7.30 14.64
C ASP A 33 2.15 -7.73 15.06
N ARG A 34 2.26 -8.57 16.10
CA ARG A 34 3.55 -9.12 16.57
C ARG A 34 4.29 -9.84 15.44
N SER A 35 3.61 -10.72 14.70
CA SER A 35 4.22 -11.49 13.62
C SER A 35 4.75 -10.61 12.49
N PHE A 36 4.00 -9.56 12.13
CA PHE A 36 4.41 -8.59 11.12
C PHE A 36 5.70 -7.87 11.54
N TRP A 37 5.73 -7.31 12.75
CA TRP A 37 6.91 -6.61 13.27
C TRP A 37 8.11 -7.54 13.45
N ALA A 38 7.89 -8.79 13.85
CA ALA A 38 8.96 -9.78 13.96
C ALA A 38 9.59 -10.09 12.59
N SER A 39 8.76 -10.28 11.55
CA SER A 39 9.23 -10.47 10.17
C SER A 39 9.96 -9.24 9.65
N LEU A 40 9.40 -8.04 9.84
CA LEU A 40 10.01 -6.79 9.40
C LEU A 40 11.37 -6.55 10.06
N LYS A 41 11.48 -6.84 11.36
CA LYS A 41 12.75 -6.75 12.09
C LYS A 41 13.79 -7.70 11.53
N LYS A 42 13.40 -8.95 11.26
CA LYS A 42 14.30 -9.94 10.66
C LYS A 42 14.84 -9.46 9.30
N GLU A 43 13.97 -8.91 8.45
CA GLU A 43 14.40 -8.38 7.15
C GLU A 43 15.36 -7.19 7.26
N PHE A 44 15.20 -6.37 8.30
CA PHE A 44 16.14 -5.29 8.60
C PHE A 44 17.51 -5.83 9.04
N ASP A 45 17.52 -6.86 9.90
CA ASP A 45 18.75 -7.51 10.38
C ASP A 45 19.51 -8.24 9.25
N ASP A 46 18.78 -8.77 8.26
CA ASP A 46 19.33 -9.49 7.09
C ASP A 46 19.87 -8.53 5.98
N ASP A 47 19.90 -7.21 6.20
CA ASP A 47 20.22 -6.15 5.22
C ASP A 47 19.39 -6.24 3.91
N ASN A 48 18.24 -6.92 3.99
CA ASN A 48 17.38 -7.20 2.84
C ASN A 48 16.16 -6.27 2.84
N SER A 49 16.44 -4.98 2.62
CA SER A 49 15.40 -3.94 2.64
C SER A 49 14.26 -4.27 1.66
N TRP A 50 13.04 -4.41 2.20
CA TRP A 50 11.85 -4.56 1.38
C TRP A 50 11.65 -3.40 0.40
N VAL A 51 12.05 -2.18 0.79
CA VAL A 51 12.00 -1.00 -0.09
C VAL A 51 12.95 -1.18 -1.27
N GLY A 52 14.13 -1.76 -1.02
CA GLY A 52 15.08 -2.13 -2.07
C GLY A 52 14.45 -3.09 -3.06
N ARG A 53 13.83 -4.16 -2.56
CA ARG A 53 13.13 -5.17 -3.38
C ARG A 53 12.01 -4.56 -4.24
N VAL A 54 11.19 -3.68 -3.67
CA VAL A 54 10.15 -2.96 -4.42
C VAL A 54 10.75 -2.09 -5.52
N LYS A 55 11.84 -1.37 -5.24
CA LYS A 55 12.49 -0.49 -6.22
C LYS A 55 13.23 -1.24 -7.32
N SER A 56 13.78 -2.42 -7.02
CA SER A 56 14.48 -3.26 -7.98
C SER A 56 13.55 -4.01 -8.92
N GLU A 57 12.28 -4.17 -8.54
CA GLU A 57 11.29 -4.80 -9.40
C GLU A 57 11.09 -3.97 -10.68
N SER A 58 10.89 -4.65 -11.80
CA SER A 58 10.69 -4.02 -13.12
C SER A 58 9.21 -3.91 -13.48
N ASP A 59 8.40 -4.89 -13.09
CA ASP A 59 6.96 -4.94 -13.35
C ASP A 59 6.19 -4.08 -12.33
N ASP A 60 5.47 -3.07 -12.82
CA ASP A 60 4.73 -2.15 -11.95
C ASP A 60 3.55 -2.83 -11.20
N ASN A 61 3.00 -3.93 -11.73
CA ASN A 61 1.99 -4.71 -10.99
C ASN A 61 2.64 -5.43 -9.80
N GLN A 62 3.81 -6.03 -10.01
CA GLN A 62 4.55 -6.71 -8.96
C GLN A 62 5.08 -5.71 -7.93
N LYS A 63 5.53 -4.52 -8.35
CA LYS A 63 5.85 -3.41 -7.42
C LYS A 63 4.69 -3.07 -6.52
N LEU A 64 3.49 -2.93 -7.11
CA LEU A 64 2.29 -2.60 -6.36
C LEU A 64 1.98 -3.70 -5.35
N GLU A 65 1.96 -4.96 -5.77
CA GLU A 65 1.70 -6.09 -4.87
C GLU A 65 2.71 -6.17 -3.72
N LEU A 66 4.00 -6.05 -4.04
CA LEU A 66 5.08 -6.06 -3.04
C LEU A 66 4.93 -4.92 -2.05
N ALA A 67 4.66 -3.69 -2.52
CA ALA A 67 4.47 -2.54 -1.64
C ALA A 67 3.25 -2.72 -0.72
N LEU A 68 2.15 -3.27 -1.25
CA LEU A 68 0.91 -3.46 -0.49
C LEU A 68 1.07 -4.44 0.69
N LYS A 69 2.01 -5.40 0.62
CA LYS A 69 2.34 -6.31 1.75
C LYS A 69 2.86 -5.58 2.99
N TYR A 70 3.37 -4.36 2.81
CA TYR A 70 3.96 -3.55 3.89
C TYR A 70 3.07 -2.38 4.31
N ILE A 71 1.84 -2.25 3.81
CA ILE A 71 0.85 -1.40 4.49
C ILE A 71 0.72 -1.92 5.94
N PRO A 72 0.56 -1.06 6.98
CA PRO A 72 0.36 0.38 6.93
C PRO A 72 1.64 1.23 7.04
N LEU A 73 2.82 0.71 6.71
CA LEU A 73 4.04 1.52 6.79
C LEU A 73 3.93 2.77 5.88
N PRO A 74 4.32 3.98 6.35
CA PRO A 74 4.21 5.20 5.54
C PRO A 74 4.93 5.11 4.18
N GLN A 75 6.08 4.45 4.16
CA GLN A 75 6.83 4.22 2.92
C GLN A 75 6.09 3.28 1.96
N ALA A 76 5.31 2.31 2.46
CA ALA A 76 4.53 1.38 1.63
C ALA A 76 3.44 2.13 0.85
N PHE A 77 2.72 3.04 1.52
CA PHE A 77 1.77 3.93 0.84
C PHE A 77 2.41 4.76 -0.28
N LYS A 78 3.63 5.26 -0.04
CA LYS A 78 4.39 6.03 -1.04
C LYS A 78 4.76 5.18 -2.25
N GLU A 79 5.32 3.99 -2.03
CA GLU A 79 5.73 3.10 -3.12
C GLU A 79 4.51 2.56 -3.90
N SER A 80 3.41 2.21 -3.22
CA SER A 80 2.15 1.83 -3.88
C SER A 80 1.61 2.95 -4.78
N ALA A 81 1.64 4.20 -4.30
CA ALA A 81 1.22 5.35 -5.11
C ALA A 81 2.12 5.60 -6.33
N ILE A 82 3.43 5.34 -6.22
CA ILE A 82 4.37 5.43 -7.34
C ILE A 82 4.05 4.34 -8.38
N ALA A 83 3.91 3.08 -7.95
CA ALA A 83 3.58 1.96 -8.82
C ALA A 83 2.25 2.20 -9.57
N LEU A 84 1.20 2.66 -8.87
CA LEU A 84 -0.09 3.00 -9.48
C LEU A 84 0.01 4.09 -10.54
N ARG A 85 0.81 5.13 -10.31
CA ARG A 85 1.02 6.19 -11.31
C ARG A 85 1.70 5.65 -12.57
N SER A 86 2.66 4.74 -12.41
CA SER A 86 3.30 4.08 -13.55
C SER A 86 2.32 3.19 -14.31
N LEU A 87 1.51 2.39 -13.61
CA LEU A 87 0.43 1.58 -14.22
C LEU A 87 -0.56 2.44 -15.01
N ILE A 88 -1.05 3.53 -14.40
CA ILE A 88 -1.97 4.47 -15.07
C ILE A 88 -1.30 5.05 -16.32
N LYS A 89 -0.01 5.44 -16.25
CA LYS A 89 0.73 5.98 -17.38
C LYS A 89 0.85 4.95 -18.51
N SER A 90 1.16 3.69 -18.19
CA SER A 90 1.25 2.61 -19.19
C SER A 90 -0.10 2.36 -19.83
N LYS A 91 -1.15 2.13 -19.02
CA LYS A 91 -2.51 1.90 -19.52
C LYS A 91 -3.03 3.05 -20.37
N LYS A 92 -2.73 4.30 -19.99
CA LYS A 92 -3.07 5.48 -20.80
C LYS A 92 -2.36 5.48 -22.15
N LYS A 93 -1.07 5.11 -22.20
CA LYS A 93 -0.31 4.97 -23.45
C LYS A 93 -0.93 3.90 -24.35
N ASP A 94 -1.38 2.80 -23.75
CA ASP A 94 -1.94 1.65 -24.45
C ASP A 94 -3.46 1.78 -24.71
N SER A 95 -4.06 2.95 -24.42
CA SER A 95 -5.51 3.19 -24.52
C SER A 95 -6.37 2.18 -23.75
N ALA A 96 -5.82 1.58 -22.70
CA ALA A 96 -6.50 0.62 -21.83
C ALA A 96 -7.21 1.35 -20.67
N PRO A 97 -8.34 0.79 -20.15
CA PRO A 97 -9.01 1.34 -18.97
C PRO A 97 -8.11 1.31 -17.72
N TYR A 98 -7.97 2.45 -17.06
CA TYR A 98 -7.13 2.65 -15.85
C TYR A 98 -7.92 3.19 -14.65
N ILE A 99 -9.24 3.09 -14.71
CA ILE A 99 -10.12 3.76 -13.75
C ILE A 99 -9.97 3.16 -12.34
N ASP A 100 -9.76 1.85 -12.23
CA ASP A 100 -9.61 1.15 -10.95
C ASP A 100 -8.31 1.55 -10.24
N GLU A 101 -7.20 1.65 -10.98
CA GLU A 101 -5.94 2.17 -10.44
C GLU A 101 -6.09 3.62 -9.95
N LEU A 102 -6.85 4.43 -10.69
CA LEU A 102 -7.09 5.83 -10.33
C LEU A 102 -7.91 5.94 -9.04
N TYR A 103 -8.97 5.16 -8.91
CA TYR A 103 -9.75 5.10 -7.67
C TYR A 103 -8.90 4.65 -6.49
N PHE A 104 -8.04 3.65 -6.68
CA PHE A 104 -7.17 3.18 -5.63
C PHE A 104 -6.11 4.21 -5.24
N LEU A 105 -5.55 4.92 -6.21
CA LEU A 105 -4.64 6.04 -5.96
C LEU A 105 -5.30 7.14 -5.13
N TYR A 106 -6.56 7.48 -5.43
CA TYR A 106 -7.32 8.44 -4.62
C TYR A 106 -7.58 7.95 -3.21
N TRP A 107 -7.93 6.67 -3.04
CA TRP A 107 -8.11 6.08 -1.73
C TRP A 107 -6.82 6.14 -0.88
N LEU A 108 -5.66 5.82 -1.45
CA LEU A 108 -4.37 5.96 -0.76
C LEU A 108 -4.09 7.41 -0.37
N ALA A 109 -4.40 8.37 -1.26
CA ALA A 109 -4.24 9.79 -0.98
C ALA A 109 -5.18 10.27 0.14
N SER A 110 -6.41 9.77 0.20
CA SER A 110 -7.34 10.05 1.29
C SER A 110 -6.79 9.55 2.63
N ILE A 111 -6.23 8.34 2.69
CA ILE A 111 -5.59 7.85 3.93
C ILE A 111 -4.44 8.74 4.35
N LYS A 112 -3.55 9.08 3.40
CA LYS A 112 -2.43 9.96 3.67
C LYS A 112 -2.86 11.34 4.18
N SER A 113 -4.04 11.82 3.78
CA SER A 113 -4.57 13.11 4.25
C SER A 113 -4.95 13.12 5.74
N PHE A 114 -5.17 11.95 6.34
CA PHE A 114 -5.37 11.80 7.79
C PHE A 114 -4.05 11.68 8.56
N SER A 115 -2.92 11.52 7.88
CA SER A 115 -1.61 11.50 8.53
C SER A 115 -1.28 12.90 9.04
N VAL A 116 -0.79 12.99 10.28
CA VAL A 116 -0.35 14.25 10.86
C VAL A 116 0.81 14.80 10.01
N PRO A 117 0.80 16.07 9.58
CA PRO A 117 1.92 16.63 8.86
C PRO A 117 3.17 16.56 9.73
N TYR A 118 4.29 16.17 9.11
CA TYR A 118 5.59 16.08 9.76
C TYR A 118 5.86 17.35 10.56
N SER A 119 6.01 17.20 11.88
CA SER A 119 6.27 18.34 12.75
C SER A 119 7.68 18.85 12.49
N GLN A 120 7.79 19.95 11.74
CA GLN A 120 9.07 20.64 11.53
C GLN A 120 9.71 21.09 12.85
N LEU A 121 8.90 21.25 13.90
CA LEU A 121 9.34 21.67 15.24
C LEU A 121 9.94 20.52 16.06
N LEU A 122 9.44 19.29 15.88
CA LEU A 122 9.83 18.12 16.69
C LEU A 122 10.85 17.22 15.99
N GLY A 123 10.99 17.33 14.67
CA GLY A 123 11.96 16.51 13.93
C GLY A 123 11.67 15.01 13.96
N GLU A 124 10.44 14.62 14.31
CA GLU A 124 9.99 13.23 14.43
C GLU A 124 8.64 13.06 13.71
N PRO A 125 8.35 11.84 13.17
CA PRO A 125 7.12 11.55 12.44
C PRO A 125 5.84 11.67 13.29
#